data_AF-A0A8C1S0D6-F1
#
_entry.id   AF-A0A8C1S0D6-F1
#
_cell.length_a   1.000
_cell.length_b   1.000
_cell.length_c   1.000
_cell.angle_alpha   90.00
_cell.angle_beta   90.00
_cell.angle_gamma   90.00
#
_symmetry.space_group_name_H-M   'P 1'
#
loop_
_entity.id
_entity.type
_entity.pdbx_description
1 polymer ?
#
loop_
_entity_poly.entity_id
_entity_poly.type
_entity_poly.pdbx_seq_one_letter_code
_entity_poly.pdbx_strand_id
1 'polypeptide(L)'
;MTNFRQHPGRLALFHSNCLSRFHKTTAVRTFDVRKVELTPLEQRKLTFDSHALVKELESSGFEKRQAEVIVTALVTLTTANMDIVYRDMVTGAHQEIALQQIMAHLDAIRKDMVILEKSEFANLRSENAKMKTELEQIKNRLLEESQKIRADAKLDINLERSRITDMFTEQEKKLMEVRTEFQKMNADIESEAVETSKKIDIQVASLKTLLESLKLETIKYLAACIFTCLAIALGFYRFWK
;
A
#
# COMPACT_ATOMS: atom_id res chain seq x y z
N MET A 1 30.71 -0.36 12.20
CA MET A 1 30.22 0.79 12.98
C MET A 1 28.71 0.84 12.87
N THR A 2 28.04 0.80 14.04
CA THR A 2 26.66 1.23 14.35
C THR A 2 25.49 0.61 13.55
N ASN A 3 24.93 -0.52 13.98
CA ASN A 3 23.85 -0.72 14.97
C ASN A 3 22.42 -0.31 14.55
N PHE A 4 21.61 -1.36 14.36
CA PHE A 4 20.21 -1.55 14.75
C PHE A 4 19.40 -0.32 15.20
N ARG A 5 18.32 -0.04 14.46
CA ARG A 5 17.09 0.51 15.06
C ARG A 5 15.88 -0.26 14.54
N GLN A 6 15.53 -1.30 15.29
CA GLN A 6 14.21 -1.92 15.27
C GLN A 6 13.17 -0.87 15.68
N HIS A 7 12.23 -0.56 14.79
CA HIS A 7 10.97 0.05 15.17
C HIS A 7 9.94 -1.07 15.35
N PRO A 8 9.45 -1.34 16.58
CA PRO A 8 8.30 -2.21 16.75
C PRO A 8 7.05 -1.38 16.47
N GLY A 9 6.59 -1.41 15.21
CA GLY A 9 5.23 -0.97 14.88
C GLY A 9 4.25 -1.95 15.52
N ARG A 10 3.80 -1.63 16.74
CA ARG A 10 2.74 -2.35 17.44
C ARG A 10 1.52 -2.47 16.52
N LEU A 11 1.22 -3.68 16.07
CA LEU A 11 -0.14 -4.07 15.72
C LEU A 11 -0.99 -3.87 16.97
N ALA A 12 -1.71 -2.75 17.02
CA ALA A 12 -2.85 -2.62 17.91
C ALA A 12 -3.93 -3.57 17.39
N LEU A 13 -3.94 -4.80 17.92
CA LEU A 13 -5.12 -5.65 17.93
C LEU A 13 -6.24 -4.85 18.63
N PHE A 14 -7.06 -4.17 17.84
CA PHE A 14 -8.37 -3.70 18.29
C PHE A 14 -9.23 -4.94 18.51
N HIS A 15 -9.06 -5.54 19.68
CA HIS A 15 -10.02 -6.45 20.28
C HIS A 15 -11.25 -5.62 20.65
N SER A 16 -12.13 -5.37 19.68
CA SER A 16 -13.48 -4.87 19.93
C SER A 16 -14.37 -6.01 20.43
N ASN A 17 -14.02 -6.57 21.58
CA ASN A 17 -14.98 -7.30 22.41
C ASN A 17 -15.77 -6.26 23.21
N CYS A 18 -16.69 -5.59 22.54
CA CYS A 18 -17.74 -4.83 23.21
C CYS A 18 -19.07 -5.15 22.50
N LEU A 19 -19.43 -6.43 22.49
CA LEU A 19 -20.75 -6.86 22.05
C LEU A 19 -21.21 -8.04 22.88
N SER A 20 -21.53 -7.77 24.14
CA SER A 20 -22.54 -8.55 24.82
C SER A 20 -23.09 -7.72 25.97
N ARG A 21 -24.43 -7.66 26.02
CA ARG A 21 -25.23 -7.25 27.17
C ARG A 21 -25.72 -5.80 27.22
N PHE A 22 -26.52 -5.43 26.23
CA PHE A 22 -27.68 -4.56 26.47
C PHE A 22 -28.99 -5.18 25.95
N HIS A 23 -29.20 -6.46 26.28
CA HIS A 23 -30.55 -7.00 26.35
C HIS A 23 -30.95 -7.11 27.81
N LYS A 24 -31.67 -6.11 28.26
CA LYS A 24 -32.78 -6.20 29.20
C LYS A 24 -33.53 -4.89 29.03
N THR A 25 -34.57 -4.92 28.19
CA THR A 25 -35.73 -4.03 28.30
C THR A 25 -36.26 -4.18 29.72
N THR A 26 -35.63 -3.46 30.63
CA THR A 26 -36.14 -3.34 31.99
C THR A 26 -37.35 -2.45 31.82
N ALA A 27 -38.53 -2.98 32.14
CA ALA A 27 -39.73 -2.20 32.36
C ALA A 27 -39.42 -1.22 33.50
N VAL A 28 -38.88 -0.05 33.16
CA VAL A 28 -38.53 0.96 34.15
C VAL A 28 -39.74 1.85 34.32
N ARG A 29 -40.45 1.51 35.40
CA ARG A 29 -41.22 2.38 36.30
C ARG A 29 -42.25 3.24 35.58
N THR A 30 -43.50 2.79 35.69
CA THR A 30 -44.64 3.69 35.92
C THR A 30 -44.12 4.86 36.76
N PHE A 31 -44.02 6.03 36.13
CA PHE A 31 -43.79 7.26 36.87
C PHE A 31 -44.94 7.33 37.86
N ASP A 32 -44.65 7.02 39.12
CA ASP A 32 -45.58 7.22 40.22
C ASP A 32 -45.64 8.74 40.37
N VAL A 33 -46.48 9.34 39.53
CA VAL A 33 -46.90 10.72 39.65
C VAL A 33 -47.60 10.72 40.99
N ARG A 34 -46.87 11.07 42.05
CA ARG A 34 -47.43 11.33 43.38
C ARG A 34 -48.72 12.09 43.10
N LYS A 35 -49.85 11.45 43.39
CA LYS A 35 -51.16 11.99 43.06
C LYS A 35 -51.37 13.15 44.01
N VAL A 36 -50.81 14.31 43.65
CA VAL A 36 -50.99 15.54 44.39
C VAL A 36 -52.43 15.93 44.10
N GLU A 37 -53.32 15.70 45.06
CA GLU A 37 -54.67 16.27 45.05
C GLU A 37 -54.51 17.79 45.12
N LEU A 38 -54.40 18.42 43.95
CA LEU A 38 -54.50 19.86 43.80
C LEU A 38 -55.99 20.18 43.79
N THR A 39 -56.45 20.87 44.83
CA THR A 39 -57.83 21.28 44.99
C THR A 39 -58.33 22.01 43.72
N PRO A 40 -59.47 21.58 43.14
CA PRO A 40 -60.05 22.23 41.97
C PRO A 40 -60.36 23.72 42.24
N LEU A 41 -60.32 24.54 41.19
CA LEU A 41 -60.60 25.98 41.24
C LEU A 41 -61.93 26.32 41.94
N GLU A 42 -62.93 25.43 41.90
CA GLU A 42 -64.25 25.62 42.51
C GLU A 42 -64.27 25.62 44.05
N GLN A 43 -63.29 24.98 44.72
CA GLN A 43 -63.18 24.99 46.18
C GLN A 43 -62.53 26.26 46.74
N ARG A 44 -62.20 27.23 45.87
CA ARG A 44 -61.52 28.49 46.21
C ARG A 44 -62.46 29.62 46.65
N LYS A 45 -63.74 29.35 46.88
CA LYS A 45 -64.61 30.26 47.64
C LYS A 45 -64.43 29.96 49.12
N LEU A 46 -63.57 30.73 49.76
CA LEU A 46 -63.51 30.77 51.22
C LEU A 46 -64.91 31.15 51.71
N THR A 47 -65.57 30.25 52.44
CA THR A 47 -66.84 30.54 53.12
C THR A 47 -66.51 31.39 54.34
N PHE A 48 -66.14 32.65 54.10
CA PHE A 48 -65.92 33.61 55.17
C PHE A 48 -67.30 34.03 55.69
N ASP A 49 -67.70 33.48 56.83
CA ASP A 49 -68.93 33.89 57.50
C ASP A 49 -68.70 35.24 58.19
N SER A 50 -68.82 36.31 57.39
CA SER A 50 -68.67 37.68 57.86
C SER A 50 -69.63 38.01 59.00
N HIS A 51 -70.81 37.38 59.03
CA HIS A 51 -71.83 37.69 60.03
C HIS A 51 -71.52 37.04 61.38
N ALA A 52 -71.00 35.81 61.40
CA ALA A 52 -70.53 35.16 62.63
C ALA A 52 -69.38 35.94 63.26
N LEU A 53 -68.42 36.40 62.45
CA LEU A 53 -67.26 37.18 62.92
C LEU A 53 -67.64 38.55 63.48
N VAL A 54 -68.60 39.25 62.85
CA VAL A 54 -69.10 40.51 63.40
C VAL A 54 -69.75 40.29 64.77
N LYS A 55 -70.58 39.24 64.92
CA LYS A 55 -71.21 38.90 66.21
C LYS A 55 -70.19 38.55 67.30
N GLU A 56 -69.13 37.84 66.95
CA GLU A 56 -68.06 37.47 67.89
C GLU A 56 -67.29 38.73 68.37
N LEU A 57 -67.01 39.66 67.46
CA LEU A 57 -66.36 40.93 67.80
C LEU A 57 -67.28 41.84 68.65
N GLU A 58 -68.57 41.90 68.34
CA GLU A 58 -69.56 42.61 69.16
C GLU A 58 -69.62 42.03 70.59
N SER A 59 -69.60 40.70 70.73
CA SER A 59 -69.58 40.04 72.04
C SER A 59 -68.29 40.27 72.83
N SER A 60 -67.21 40.64 72.14
CA SER A 60 -65.90 40.97 72.71
C SER A 60 -65.75 42.46 73.07
N GLY A 61 -66.82 43.25 72.94
CA GLY A 61 -66.86 44.65 73.37
C GLY A 61 -66.60 45.69 72.28
N PHE A 62 -66.57 45.28 70.99
CA PHE A 62 -66.48 46.23 69.87
C PHE A 62 -67.84 46.78 69.48
N GLU A 63 -67.89 48.06 69.07
CA GLU A 63 -69.11 48.61 68.46
C GLU A 63 -69.36 47.94 67.11
N LYS A 64 -70.63 47.66 66.77
CA LYS A 64 -71.04 47.05 65.51
C LYS A 64 -70.33 47.61 64.28
N ARG A 65 -70.24 48.95 64.19
CA ARG A 65 -69.56 49.64 63.08
C ARG A 65 -68.06 49.33 63.03
N GLN A 66 -67.39 49.20 64.17
CA GLN A 66 -65.97 48.87 64.25
C GLN A 66 -65.74 47.40 63.85
N ALA A 67 -66.60 46.49 64.33
CA ALA A 67 -66.57 45.08 63.96
C ALA A 67 -66.78 44.87 62.44
N GLU A 68 -67.76 45.56 61.84
CA GLU A 68 -68.01 45.51 60.39
C GLU A 68 -66.81 46.00 59.56
N VAL A 69 -66.15 47.09 59.98
CA VAL A 69 -64.97 47.63 59.27
C VAL A 69 -63.78 46.66 59.34
N ILE A 70 -63.52 46.07 60.52
CA ILE A 70 -62.43 45.10 60.70
C ILE A 70 -62.67 43.84 59.85
N VAL A 71 -63.89 43.31 59.89
CA VAL A 71 -64.28 42.13 59.11
C VAL A 71 -64.19 42.42 57.61
N THR A 72 -64.63 43.60 57.16
CA THR A 72 -64.52 44.01 55.76
C THR A 72 -63.06 44.09 55.30
N ALA A 73 -62.18 44.72 56.10
CA ALA A 73 -60.76 44.79 55.80
C ALA A 73 -60.10 43.40 55.73
N LEU A 74 -60.47 42.48 56.63
CA LEU A 74 -60.00 41.09 56.61
C LEU A 74 -60.46 40.35 55.36
N VAL A 75 -61.72 40.49 54.95
CA VAL A 75 -62.24 39.90 53.72
C VAL A 75 -61.49 40.44 52.51
N THR A 76 -61.26 41.76 52.43
CA THR A 76 -60.54 42.38 51.32
C THR A 76 -59.09 41.90 51.25
N LEU A 77 -58.36 41.88 52.37
CA LEU A 77 -56.98 41.40 52.42
C LEU A 77 -56.88 39.91 52.08
N THR A 78 -57.79 39.08 52.62
CA THR A 78 -57.80 37.64 52.35
C THR A 78 -58.10 37.35 50.88
N THR A 79 -59.03 38.10 50.28
CA THR A 79 -59.37 37.98 48.85
C THR A 79 -58.17 38.38 47.98
N ALA A 80 -57.54 39.52 48.26
CA ALA A 80 -56.37 39.98 47.53
C ALA A 80 -55.18 39.01 47.65
N ASN A 81 -54.96 38.45 48.84
CA ASN A 81 -53.87 37.49 49.06
C ASN A 81 -54.12 36.15 48.35
N MET A 82 -55.39 35.70 48.30
CA MET A 82 -55.79 34.51 47.54
C MET A 82 -55.56 34.68 46.03
N ASP A 83 -55.87 35.85 45.45
CA ASP A 83 -55.62 36.11 44.02
C ASP A 83 -54.14 36.06 43.65
N ILE A 84 -53.24 36.47 44.57
CA ILE A 84 -51.79 36.36 44.38
C ILE A 84 -51.36 34.89 44.46
N VAL A 85 -51.74 34.18 45.52
CA VAL A 85 -51.38 32.77 45.72
C VAL A 85 -51.87 31.88 44.58
N TYR A 86 -53.09 32.11 44.10
CA TYR A 86 -53.66 31.30 43.02
C TYR A 86 -53.10 31.59 41.63
N ARG A 87 -52.53 32.77 41.42
CA ARG A 87 -51.81 33.11 40.18
C ARG A 87 -50.49 32.36 40.08
N ASP A 88 -49.81 32.18 41.20
CA ASP A 88 -48.51 31.49 41.26
C ASP A 88 -48.66 29.97 41.44
N MET A 89 -49.86 29.48 41.80
CA MET A 89 -50.18 28.06 41.89
C MET A 89 -50.45 27.43 40.52
N VAL A 90 -49.93 26.23 40.32
CA VAL A 90 -50.23 25.39 39.16
C VAL A 90 -51.49 24.57 39.43
N THR A 91 -52.41 24.55 38.47
CA THR A 91 -53.62 23.72 38.55
C THR A 91 -53.33 22.29 38.13
N GLY A 92 -54.09 21.32 38.65
CA GLY A 92 -53.96 19.92 38.25
C GLY A 92 -54.08 19.71 36.74
N ALA A 93 -54.98 20.45 36.08
CA ALA A 93 -55.13 20.42 34.62
C ALA A 93 -53.87 20.92 33.88
N HIS A 94 -53.23 21.99 34.37
CA HIS A 94 -52.01 22.50 33.74
C HIS A 94 -50.83 21.54 33.91
N GLN A 95 -50.74 20.88 35.07
CA GLN A 95 -49.75 19.82 35.32
C GLN A 95 -50.00 18.59 34.42
N GLU A 96 -51.24 18.17 34.25
CA GLU A 96 -51.59 17.03 33.38
C GLU A 96 -51.21 17.30 31.91
N ILE A 97 -51.50 18.51 31.41
CA ILE A 97 -51.10 18.92 30.05
C ILE A 97 -49.58 18.89 29.90
N ALA A 98 -48.83 19.44 30.87
CA ALA A 98 -47.37 19.41 30.84
C ALA A 98 -46.82 17.98 30.85
N LEU A 99 -47.40 17.09 31.65
CA LEU A 99 -47.02 15.67 31.67
C LEU A 99 -47.32 14.98 30.34
N GLN A 100 -48.49 15.22 29.74
CA GLN A 100 -48.82 14.66 28.42
C GLN A 100 -47.84 15.13 27.34
N GLN A 101 -47.41 16.40 27.36
CA GLN A 101 -46.38 16.92 26.46
C GLN A 101 -45.03 16.23 26.67
N ILE A 102 -44.58 16.09 27.92
CA ILE A 102 -43.33 15.37 28.25
C ILE A 102 -43.40 13.92 27.76
N MET A 103 -44.53 13.23 27.98
CA MET A 103 -44.73 11.85 27.52
C MET A 103 -44.68 11.76 25.99
N ALA A 104 -45.33 12.68 25.27
CA ALA A 104 -45.28 12.73 23.81
C ALA A 104 -43.85 12.94 23.28
N HIS A 105 -43.07 13.81 23.92
CA HIS A 105 -41.65 14.01 23.57
C HIS A 105 -40.80 12.77 23.83
N LEU A 106 -41.00 12.08 24.97
CA LEU A 106 -40.31 10.82 25.27
C LEU A 106 -40.67 9.71 24.27
N ASP A 107 -41.92 9.65 23.83
CA ASP A 107 -42.36 8.69 22.82
C ASP A 107 -41.77 8.99 21.43
N ALA A 108 -41.59 10.27 21.08
CA ALA A 108 -40.89 10.67 19.86
C ALA A 108 -39.41 10.23 19.91
N ILE A 109 -38.69 10.55 21.01
CA ILE A 109 -37.29 10.14 21.20
C ILE A 109 -37.16 8.62 21.12
N ARG A 110 -38.10 7.86 21.71
CA ARG A 110 -38.09 6.40 21.63
C ARG A 110 -38.24 5.89 20.21
N LYS A 111 -39.11 6.50 19.40
CA LYS A 111 -39.25 6.15 17.97
C LYS A 111 -37.97 6.40 17.21
N ASP A 112 -37.35 7.56 17.40
CA ASP A 112 -36.10 7.92 16.74
C ASP A 112 -34.96 6.95 17.11
N MET A 113 -34.86 6.56 18.38
CA MET A 113 -33.89 5.56 18.84
C MET A 113 -34.07 4.21 18.13
N VAL A 114 -35.32 3.74 17.99
CA VAL A 114 -35.63 2.47 17.31
C VAL A 114 -35.33 2.56 15.82
N ILE A 115 -35.62 3.69 15.16
CA ILE A 115 -35.31 3.91 13.76
C ILE A 115 -33.79 3.89 13.55
N LEU A 116 -33.04 4.59 14.41
CA LEU A 116 -31.59 4.64 14.35
C LEU A 116 -30.97 3.24 14.49
N GLU A 117 -31.44 2.45 15.46
CA GLU A 117 -30.96 1.09 15.71
C GLU A 117 -31.28 0.12 14.57
N LYS A 118 -32.51 0.17 14.04
CA LYS A 118 -32.97 -0.79 13.03
C LYS A 118 -32.58 -0.43 11.60
N SER A 119 -32.50 0.86 11.26
CA SER A 119 -32.22 1.30 9.89
C SER A 119 -30.75 1.68 9.74
N GLU A 120 -30.30 2.73 10.42
CA GLU A 120 -29.00 3.34 10.13
C GLU A 120 -27.84 2.46 10.58
N PHE A 121 -27.88 1.95 11.82
CA PHE A 121 -26.83 1.06 12.30
C PHE A 121 -26.80 -0.29 11.56
N ALA A 122 -27.96 -0.81 11.15
CA ALA A 122 -28.02 -2.03 10.35
C ALA A 122 -27.42 -1.82 8.96
N ASN A 123 -27.77 -0.71 8.30
CA ASN A 123 -27.22 -0.34 7.00
C ASN A 123 -25.71 -0.13 7.08
N LEU A 124 -25.22 0.64 8.07
CA LEU A 124 -23.78 0.87 8.27
C LEU A 124 -23.02 -0.43 8.53
N ARG A 125 -23.55 -1.35 9.33
CA ARG A 125 -22.91 -2.66 9.56
C ARG A 125 -22.85 -3.49 8.27
N SER A 126 -23.94 -3.52 7.51
CA SER A 126 -24.03 -4.23 6.23
C SER A 126 -23.04 -3.67 5.21
N GLU A 127 -23.00 -2.35 5.06
CA GLU A 127 -22.09 -1.64 4.15
C GLU A 127 -20.63 -1.84 4.58
N ASN A 128 -20.32 -1.78 5.88
CA ASN A 128 -18.99 -2.06 6.39
C ASN A 128 -18.55 -3.51 6.11
N ALA A 129 -19.44 -4.49 6.32
CA ALA A 129 -19.17 -5.89 6.00
C ALA A 129 -18.95 -6.11 4.49
N LYS A 130 -19.73 -5.43 3.65
CA LYS A 130 -19.57 -5.45 2.19
C LYS A 130 -18.22 -4.86 1.78
N MET A 131 -17.88 -3.65 2.26
CA MET A 131 -16.59 -3.00 1.98
C MET A 131 -15.41 -3.87 2.42
N LYS A 132 -15.50 -4.51 3.58
CA LYS A 132 -14.45 -5.44 4.06
C LYS A 132 -14.28 -6.64 3.12
N THR A 133 -15.38 -7.17 2.59
CA THR A 133 -15.35 -8.29 1.66
C THR A 133 -14.74 -7.88 0.32
N GLU A 134 -15.13 -6.74 -0.23
CA GLU A 134 -14.56 -6.18 -1.47
C GLU A 134 -13.06 -5.88 -1.33
N LEU A 135 -12.65 -5.35 -0.18
CA LEU A 135 -11.24 -5.10 0.11
C LEU A 135 -10.40 -6.39 0.09
N GLU A 136 -10.87 -7.45 0.75
CA GLU A 136 -10.16 -8.74 0.72
C GLU A 136 -10.15 -9.36 -0.69
N GLN A 137 -11.23 -9.21 -1.47
CA GLN A 137 -11.26 -9.65 -2.86
C GLN A 137 -10.21 -8.91 -3.71
N ILE A 138 -10.13 -7.59 -3.61
CA ILE A 138 -9.15 -6.78 -4.36
C ILE A 138 -7.73 -7.15 -3.93
N LYS A 139 -7.49 -7.32 -2.64
CA LYS A 139 -6.19 -7.73 -2.10
C LYS A 139 -5.76 -9.10 -2.63
N ASN A 140 -6.66 -10.08 -2.66
CA ASN A 140 -6.35 -11.42 -3.18
C ASN A 140 -6.05 -11.36 -4.68
N ARG A 141 -6.86 -10.64 -5.47
CA ARG A 141 -6.61 -10.43 -6.90
C ARG A 141 -5.26 -9.76 -7.16
N LEU A 142 -4.90 -8.75 -6.36
CA LEU A 142 -3.62 -8.06 -6.48
C LEU A 142 -2.44 -9.00 -6.18
N LEU A 143 -2.57 -9.85 -5.16
CA LEU A 143 -1.55 -10.85 -4.84
C LEU A 143 -1.39 -11.89 -5.95
N GLU A 144 -2.49 -12.39 -6.50
CA GLU A 144 -2.50 -13.35 -7.62
C GLU A 144 -1.86 -12.75 -8.87
N GLU A 145 -2.29 -11.56 -9.30
CA GLU A 145 -1.72 -10.87 -10.47
C GLU A 145 -0.24 -10.52 -10.26
N SER A 146 0.16 -10.11 -9.05
CA SER A 146 1.57 -9.86 -8.75
C SER A 146 2.42 -11.12 -8.84
N GLN A 147 1.90 -12.25 -8.36
CA GLN A 147 2.57 -13.55 -8.46
C GLN A 147 2.66 -14.03 -9.92
N LYS A 148 1.59 -13.86 -10.69
CA LYS A 148 1.54 -14.18 -12.11
C LYS A 148 2.55 -13.37 -12.90
N ILE A 149 2.55 -12.04 -12.76
CA ILE A 149 3.53 -11.14 -13.41
C ILE A 149 4.97 -11.55 -13.05
N ARG A 150 5.22 -11.91 -11.78
CA ARG A 150 6.54 -12.37 -11.35
C ARG A 150 6.94 -13.70 -12.00
N ALA A 151 6.00 -14.64 -12.11
CA ALA A 151 6.26 -15.93 -12.75
C ALA A 151 6.51 -15.76 -14.25
N ASP A 152 5.69 -14.95 -14.93
CA ASP A 152 5.82 -14.62 -16.35
C ASP A 152 7.18 -13.94 -16.62
N ALA A 153 7.54 -12.91 -15.86
CA ALA A 153 8.82 -12.22 -16.01
C ALA A 153 10.01 -13.16 -15.77
N LYS A 154 9.91 -14.09 -14.81
CA LYS A 154 10.96 -15.09 -14.56
C LYS A 154 11.08 -16.07 -15.73
N LEU A 155 9.96 -16.48 -16.32
CA LEU A 155 9.93 -17.35 -17.49
C LEU A 155 10.57 -16.64 -18.68
N ASP A 156 10.17 -15.40 -18.97
CA ASP A 156 10.72 -14.59 -20.07
C ASP A 156 12.24 -14.44 -19.95
N ILE A 157 12.74 -14.07 -18.76
CA ILE A 157 14.18 -13.95 -18.51
C ILE A 157 14.90 -15.29 -18.73
N ASN A 158 14.31 -16.41 -18.31
CA ASN A 158 14.91 -17.73 -18.48
C ASN A 158 14.94 -18.15 -19.94
N LEU A 159 13.87 -17.89 -20.69
CA LEU A 159 13.81 -18.17 -22.13
C LEU A 159 14.84 -17.34 -22.89
N GLU A 160 14.94 -16.04 -22.60
CA GLU A 160 15.92 -15.17 -23.26
C GLU A 160 17.35 -15.54 -22.88
N ARG A 161 17.60 -15.92 -21.62
CA ARG A 161 18.89 -16.45 -21.19
C ARG A 161 19.27 -17.72 -21.94
N SER A 162 18.33 -18.65 -22.11
CA SER A 162 18.57 -19.88 -22.89
C SER A 162 18.91 -19.53 -24.33
N ARG A 163 18.12 -18.64 -24.96
CA ARG A 163 18.35 -18.17 -26.33
C ARG A 163 19.73 -17.55 -26.52
N ILE A 164 20.14 -16.66 -25.62
CA ILE A 164 21.47 -16.03 -25.66
C ILE A 164 22.56 -17.09 -25.51
N THR A 165 22.37 -18.06 -24.62
CA THR A 165 23.35 -19.15 -24.40
C THR A 165 23.49 -20.00 -25.66
N ASP A 166 22.38 -20.41 -26.28
CA ASP A 166 22.38 -21.20 -27.52
C ASP A 166 23.09 -20.43 -28.65
N MET A 167 22.76 -19.14 -28.84
CA MET A 167 23.43 -18.29 -29.81
C MET A 167 24.94 -18.15 -29.54
N PHE A 168 25.33 -18.02 -28.27
CA PHE A 168 26.74 -17.94 -27.88
C PHE A 168 27.48 -19.25 -28.20
N THR A 169 26.89 -20.41 -27.88
CA THR A 169 27.49 -21.71 -28.20
C THR A 169 27.61 -21.94 -29.71
N GLU A 170 26.63 -21.47 -30.50
CA GLU A 170 26.70 -21.55 -31.96
C GLU A 170 27.84 -20.66 -32.51
N GLN A 171 28.00 -19.45 -31.97
CA GLN A 171 29.10 -18.57 -32.34
C GLN A 171 30.46 -19.15 -31.95
N GLU A 172 30.58 -19.73 -30.76
CA GLU A 172 31.80 -20.40 -30.31
C GLU A 172 32.17 -21.58 -31.23
N LYS A 173 31.17 -22.37 -31.65
CA LYS A 173 31.36 -23.45 -32.61
C LYS A 173 31.86 -22.94 -33.95
N LYS A 174 31.23 -21.91 -34.53
CA LYS A 174 31.67 -21.29 -35.80
C LYS A 174 33.08 -20.73 -35.68
N LEU A 175 33.42 -20.11 -34.56
CA LEU A 175 34.76 -19.59 -34.30
C LEU A 175 35.80 -20.72 -34.23
N MET A 176 35.47 -21.85 -33.60
CA MET A 176 36.33 -23.03 -33.59
C MET A 176 36.51 -23.61 -35.00
N GLU A 177 35.45 -23.75 -35.78
CA GLU A 177 35.52 -24.22 -37.17
C GLU A 177 36.47 -23.33 -38.00
N VAL A 178 36.24 -22.02 -38.01
CA VAL A 178 37.11 -21.05 -38.71
C VAL A 178 38.55 -21.13 -38.21
N ARG A 179 38.77 -21.27 -36.90
CA ARG A 179 40.11 -21.43 -36.32
C ARG A 179 40.78 -22.69 -36.83
N THR A 180 40.07 -23.81 -36.90
CA THR A 180 40.61 -25.08 -37.41
C THR A 180 40.93 -25.01 -38.91
N GLU A 181 40.06 -24.38 -39.71
CA GLU A 181 40.32 -24.14 -41.13
C GLU A 181 41.54 -23.24 -41.35
N PHE A 182 41.65 -22.16 -40.57
CA PHE A 182 42.81 -21.27 -40.59
C PHE A 182 44.11 -22.01 -40.24
N GLN A 183 44.09 -22.86 -39.20
CA GLN A 183 45.26 -23.66 -38.82
C GLN A 183 45.67 -24.63 -39.93
N LYS A 184 44.69 -25.28 -40.60
CA LYS A 184 44.94 -26.17 -41.72
C LYS A 184 45.58 -25.42 -42.89
N MET A 185 44.99 -24.29 -43.30
CA MET A 185 45.54 -23.46 -44.37
C MET A 185 46.95 -22.96 -44.04
N ASN A 186 47.20 -22.57 -42.78
CA ASN A 186 48.52 -22.12 -42.35
C ASN A 186 49.56 -23.26 -42.42
N ALA A 187 49.19 -24.49 -42.05
CA ALA A 187 50.05 -25.66 -42.20
C ALA A 187 50.31 -26.02 -43.67
N ASP A 188 49.31 -25.90 -44.53
CA ASP A 188 49.46 -26.11 -45.99
C ASP A 188 50.44 -25.09 -46.58
N ILE A 189 50.29 -23.80 -46.23
CA ILE A 189 51.22 -22.71 -46.64
C ILE A 189 52.63 -22.97 -46.12
N GLU A 190 52.78 -23.39 -44.85
CA GLU A 190 54.08 -23.70 -44.27
C GLU A 190 54.76 -24.88 -44.98
N SER A 191 54.00 -25.93 -45.31
CA SER A 191 54.50 -27.07 -46.08
C SER A 191 54.97 -26.64 -47.48
N GLU A 192 54.17 -25.84 -48.19
CA GLU A 192 54.54 -25.32 -49.51
C GLU A 192 55.78 -24.40 -49.44
N ALA A 193 55.88 -23.56 -48.41
CA ALA A 193 57.06 -22.73 -48.16
C ALA A 193 58.32 -23.57 -47.90
N VAL A 194 58.21 -24.66 -47.14
CA VAL A 194 59.32 -25.59 -46.90
C VAL A 194 59.72 -26.32 -48.19
N GLU A 195 58.75 -26.77 -48.99
CA GLU A 195 59.02 -27.43 -50.28
C GLU A 195 59.72 -26.50 -51.27
N THR A 196 59.27 -25.25 -51.36
CA THR A 196 59.89 -24.23 -52.23
C THR A 196 61.30 -23.88 -51.75
N SER A 197 61.51 -23.72 -50.44
CA SER A 197 62.86 -23.54 -49.86
C SER A 197 63.78 -24.71 -50.23
N LYS A 198 63.33 -25.96 -50.07
CA LYS A 198 64.12 -27.15 -50.45
C LYS A 198 64.48 -27.16 -51.94
N LYS A 199 63.54 -26.78 -52.82
CA LYS A 199 63.81 -26.68 -54.27
C LYS A 199 64.87 -25.62 -54.57
N ILE A 200 64.80 -24.46 -53.90
CA ILE A 200 65.81 -23.40 -54.01
C ILE A 200 67.18 -23.94 -53.56
N ASP A 201 67.26 -24.61 -52.42
CA ASP A 201 68.52 -25.18 -51.91
C ASP A 201 69.15 -26.18 -52.89
N ILE A 202 68.34 -27.07 -53.49
CA ILE A 202 68.79 -28.02 -54.51
C ILE A 202 69.31 -27.28 -55.76
N GLN A 203 68.58 -26.27 -56.24
CA GLN A 203 69.01 -25.48 -57.40
C GLN A 203 70.31 -24.72 -57.11
N VAL A 204 70.45 -24.14 -55.92
CA VAL A 204 71.68 -23.45 -55.48
C VAL A 204 72.86 -24.42 -55.43
N ALA A 205 72.68 -25.62 -54.85
CA ALA A 205 73.72 -26.65 -54.82
C ALA A 205 74.10 -27.12 -56.25
N SER A 206 73.10 -27.37 -57.10
CA SER A 206 73.31 -27.76 -58.50
C SER A 206 74.08 -26.69 -59.29
N LEU A 207 73.65 -25.43 -59.23
CA LEU A 207 74.35 -24.31 -59.87
C LEU A 207 75.78 -24.15 -59.36
N LYS A 208 76.01 -24.35 -58.05
CA LYS A 208 77.34 -24.32 -57.46
C LYS A 208 78.23 -25.43 -58.02
N THR A 209 77.73 -26.66 -58.14
CA THR A 209 78.51 -27.77 -58.73
C THR A 209 78.85 -27.52 -60.20
N LEU A 210 77.91 -26.98 -60.98
CA LEU A 210 78.13 -26.61 -62.38
C LEU A 210 79.17 -25.49 -62.50
N LEU A 211 79.10 -24.49 -61.62
CA LEU A 211 80.09 -23.41 -61.57
C LEU A 211 81.49 -23.96 -61.25
N GLU A 212 81.61 -24.85 -60.28
CA GLU A 212 82.87 -25.50 -59.92
C GLU A 212 83.43 -26.35 -61.07
N SER A 213 82.59 -27.09 -61.80
CA SER A 213 83.02 -27.87 -62.97
C SER A 213 83.52 -26.97 -64.10
N LEU A 214 82.81 -25.88 -64.41
CA LEU A 214 83.24 -24.91 -65.43
C LEU A 214 84.55 -24.22 -65.06
N LYS A 215 84.76 -23.90 -63.78
CA LYS A 215 86.04 -23.38 -63.29
C LYS A 215 87.18 -24.38 -63.53
N LEU A 216 86.98 -25.64 -63.16
CA LEU A 216 87.97 -26.71 -63.38
C LEU A 216 88.25 -26.93 -64.88
N GLU A 217 87.22 -26.87 -65.71
CA GLU A 217 87.35 -26.99 -67.17
C GLU A 217 88.15 -25.82 -67.76
N THR A 218 87.87 -24.59 -67.33
CA THR A 218 88.63 -23.40 -67.74
C THR A 218 90.10 -23.52 -67.33
N ILE A 219 90.39 -24.00 -66.12
CA ILE A 219 91.77 -24.25 -65.67
C ILE A 219 92.46 -25.30 -66.56
N LYS A 220 91.76 -26.38 -66.92
CA LYS A 220 92.29 -27.42 -67.83
C LYS A 220 92.59 -26.87 -69.23
N TYR A 221 91.67 -26.10 -69.84
CA TYR A 221 91.91 -25.48 -71.15
C TYR A 221 93.07 -24.49 -71.11
N LEU A 222 93.16 -23.67 -70.06
CA LEU A 222 94.27 -22.73 -69.89
C LEU A 222 95.61 -23.45 -69.78
N ALA A 223 95.67 -24.53 -68.98
CA ALA A 223 96.87 -25.38 -68.90
C ALA A 223 97.23 -25.98 -70.27
N ALA A 224 96.24 -26.53 -71.00
CA ALA A 224 96.45 -27.10 -72.33
C ALA A 224 97.01 -26.06 -73.31
N CYS A 225 96.47 -24.83 -73.33
CA CYS A 225 96.98 -23.74 -74.16
C CYS A 225 98.42 -23.34 -73.79
N ILE A 226 98.76 -23.28 -72.50
CA ILE A 226 100.14 -23.00 -72.08
C ILE A 226 101.06 -24.12 -72.56
N PHE A 227 100.66 -25.39 -72.39
CA PHE A 227 101.43 -26.54 -72.88
C PHE A 227 101.61 -26.55 -74.40
N THR A 228 100.58 -26.21 -75.19
CA THR A 228 100.70 -26.13 -76.65
C THR A 228 101.59 -24.98 -77.08
N CYS A 229 101.47 -23.80 -76.46
CA CYS A 229 102.37 -22.67 -76.70
C CYS A 229 103.83 -23.03 -76.37
N LEU A 230 104.09 -23.70 -75.24
CA LEU A 230 105.42 -24.20 -74.87
C LEU A 230 105.92 -25.25 -75.86
N ALA A 231 105.09 -26.18 -76.31
CA ALA A 231 105.46 -27.20 -77.30
C ALA A 231 105.81 -26.58 -78.66
N ILE A 232 105.06 -25.57 -79.10
CA ILE A 232 105.34 -24.81 -80.32
C ILE A 232 106.65 -24.01 -80.16
N ALA A 233 106.85 -23.31 -79.05
CA ALA A 233 108.07 -22.57 -78.77
C ALA A 233 109.31 -23.48 -78.74
N LEU A 234 109.21 -24.66 -78.13
CA LEU A 234 110.26 -25.69 -78.17
C LEU A 234 110.47 -26.25 -79.58
N GLY A 235 109.40 -26.41 -80.37
CA GLY A 235 109.46 -26.79 -81.78
C GLY A 235 110.23 -25.77 -82.63
N PHE A 236 109.94 -24.47 -82.48
CA PHE A 236 110.68 -23.38 -83.14
C PHE A 236 112.12 -23.29 -82.66
N TYR A 237 112.37 -23.43 -81.35
CA TYR A 237 113.73 -23.46 -80.80
C TYR A 237 114.57 -24.61 -81.39
N ARG A 238 113.94 -25.75 -81.70
CA ARG A 238 114.59 -26.91 -82.33
C ARG A 238 114.85 -26.74 -83.83
N PHE A 239 114.09 -25.90 -84.52
CA PHE A 239 114.28 -25.57 -85.95
C PHE A 239 115.31 -24.45 -86.17
N TRP A 240 115.65 -23.67 -85.13
CA TRP A 240 116.64 -22.58 -85.17
C TRP A 240 118.05 -23.01 -84.69
N LYS A 241 118.25 -24.30 -84.41
CA LYS A 241 119.55 -24.90 -84.10
C LYS A 241 119.99 -25.80 -85.24
#